data_AF-A0A534B545-F1
#
_entry.id   AF-A0A534B545-F1
#
_cell.length_a   1.000
_cell.length_b   1.000
_cell.length_c   1.000
_cell.angle_alpha   90.00
_cell.angle_beta   90.00
_cell.angle_gamma   90.00
#
_symmetry.space_group_name_H-M   'P 1'
#
loop_
_entity.id
_entity.type
_entity.pdbx_description
1 polymer ?
#
loop_
_entity_poly.entity_id
_entity_poly.type
_entity_poly.pdbx_seq_one_letter_code
_entity_poly.pdbx_strand_id
1 'polypeptide(L)'
;MRATQAVNGARRWSLSAVVGATGIVYGDIGTSPLYAMEESLNAAGAFDTEAVLGVLSLIFWSLAISVTLKYVSVIMRADNDGEGGILALFALAKRGLIAGSAWSRVVIVLALAGTAFFFCDALITPAISVLSAVEGLELLDPGFERAVIPVTLGVIAALFAYQRRGTARVASLFGPVMVVWFVALAATGAIAIGRNPHVLVAVDPLHGIALLSHRPDVALAIIGAVFLAVTGGEALYADMGHFGKQPVRIAWFALVWPALIINYYGQGALLLEAGKPISHPLYLLVPPSLLPWGVILATAATVIASQATISGAFSMARQAVQLDLLPRIRVLQTSALEQGQIYVPIVNWMVFVAVVAFVTGFGSSSALSGAYGAAVVGTMLVTTVLGAFVAATQWNWMKGAVASLFGLMLLMDTVFVAGNLTKVPTGGWIPLTLGALLFMV
;
A
#
# COMPACT_ATOMS: atom_id res chain seq x y z
N MET A 1 -45.45 4.94 -21.19
CA MET A 1 -45.51 5.42 -19.79
C MET A 1 -44.10 5.69 -19.31
N ARG A 2 -43.76 6.98 -19.14
CA ARG A 2 -42.48 7.48 -18.62
C ARG A 2 -42.55 7.47 -17.09
N ALA A 3 -41.67 6.75 -16.41
CA ALA A 3 -41.31 6.98 -15.01
C ALA A 3 -40.19 6.03 -14.56
N THR A 4 -38.95 6.39 -14.87
CA THR A 4 -37.80 6.07 -14.01
C THR A 4 -36.89 7.28 -14.07
N GLN A 5 -37.27 8.28 -13.26
CA GLN A 5 -36.47 9.47 -13.04
C GLN A 5 -35.10 9.07 -12.49
N ALA A 6 -34.10 9.75 -13.01
CA ALA A 6 -32.71 9.73 -12.62
C ALA A 6 -32.53 9.73 -11.10
N VAL A 7 -31.93 8.67 -10.55
CA VAL A 7 -31.21 8.72 -9.28
C VAL A 7 -29.76 9.12 -9.59
N ASN A 8 -29.58 10.34 -10.11
CA ASN A 8 -28.30 11.04 -10.09
C ASN A 8 -28.32 12.05 -8.94
N GLY A 9 -28.45 11.53 -7.72
CA GLY A 9 -28.04 12.27 -6.54
C GLY A 9 -26.54 12.09 -6.41
N ALA A 10 -25.75 13.12 -6.75
CA ALA A 10 -24.36 13.17 -6.33
C ALA A 10 -24.34 12.92 -4.81
N ARG A 11 -23.87 11.75 -4.36
CA ARG A 11 -23.72 11.45 -2.93
C ARG A 11 -22.89 12.57 -2.34
N ARG A 12 -23.53 13.50 -1.62
CA ARG A 12 -22.83 14.48 -0.79
C ARG A 12 -21.93 13.68 0.13
N TRP A 13 -20.63 13.88 0.02
CA TRP A 13 -19.66 13.30 0.93
C TRP A 13 -20.04 13.69 2.36
N SER A 14 -19.94 12.74 3.29
CA SER A 14 -20.13 12.97 4.72
C SER A 14 -18.79 12.89 5.45
N LEU A 15 -18.66 13.59 6.57
CA LEU A 15 -17.47 13.47 7.42
C LEU A 15 -17.25 12.01 7.86
N SER A 16 -18.33 11.27 8.14
CA SER A 16 -18.26 9.85 8.48
C SER A 16 -17.68 9.00 7.34
N ALA A 17 -17.99 9.32 6.08
CA ALA A 17 -17.41 8.62 4.93
C ALA A 17 -15.92 8.96 4.74
N VAL A 18 -15.52 10.20 5.03
CA VAL A 18 -14.10 10.61 5.00
C VAL A 18 -13.31 9.87 6.08
N VAL A 19 -13.81 9.87 7.32
CA VAL A 19 -13.18 9.15 8.44
C VAL A 19 -13.14 7.64 8.19
N GLY A 20 -14.23 7.07 7.67
CA GLY A 20 -14.27 5.67 7.27
C GLY A 20 -13.24 5.32 6.19
N ALA A 21 -13.10 6.18 5.17
CA ALA A 21 -12.09 6.05 4.13
C ALA A 21 -10.66 6.13 4.70
N THR A 22 -10.38 7.05 5.63
CA THR A 22 -9.10 7.10 6.36
C THR A 22 -8.76 5.76 7.03
N GLY A 23 -9.76 5.08 7.59
CA GLY A 23 -9.61 3.78 8.24
C GLY A 23 -9.24 2.65 7.29
N ILE A 24 -10.11 2.42 6.30
CA ILE A 24 -10.02 1.21 5.47
C ILE A 24 -9.04 1.38 4.32
N VAL A 25 -9.04 2.55 3.68
CA VAL A 25 -8.37 2.75 2.38
C VAL A 25 -6.90 3.12 2.56
N TYR A 26 -6.56 3.79 3.66
CA TYR A 26 -5.21 4.30 3.92
C TYR A 26 -4.45 3.56 5.00
N GLY A 27 -4.97 2.43 5.47
CA GLY A 27 -4.28 1.57 6.44
C GLY A 27 -2.90 1.16 5.95
N ASP A 28 -2.82 0.61 4.74
CA ASP A 28 -1.59 0.04 4.20
C ASP A 28 -0.47 1.08 4.05
N ILE A 29 -0.69 2.07 3.17
CA ILE A 29 0.24 3.20 2.96
C ILE A 29 0.51 4.02 4.23
N GLY A 30 -0.47 4.05 5.15
CA GLY A 30 -0.36 4.74 6.43
C GLY A 30 0.64 4.08 7.37
N THR A 31 0.93 2.79 7.19
CA THR A 31 1.87 2.02 8.01
C THR A 31 3.28 1.92 7.42
N SER A 32 3.46 2.27 6.14
CA SER A 32 4.77 2.34 5.49
C SER A 32 5.85 3.17 6.21
N PRO A 33 5.54 4.25 6.96
CA PRO A 33 6.55 4.96 7.75
C PRO A 33 7.26 4.13 8.81
N LEU A 34 6.72 2.96 9.18
CA LEU A 34 7.35 2.02 10.12
C LEU A 34 8.67 1.44 9.58
N TYR A 35 8.80 1.27 8.25
CA TYR A 35 9.93 0.57 7.64
C TYR A 35 10.59 1.32 6.48
N ALA A 36 9.84 2.13 5.71
CA ALA A 36 10.33 2.63 4.42
C ALA A 36 11.56 3.55 4.50
N MET A 37 11.64 4.42 5.52
CA MET A 37 12.77 5.34 5.68
C MET A 37 14.06 4.60 6.06
N GLU A 38 13.97 3.69 7.02
CA GLU A 38 15.08 2.86 7.48
C GLU A 38 15.61 1.99 6.35
N GLU A 39 14.72 1.28 5.65
CA GLU A 39 15.09 0.44 4.51
C GLU A 39 15.76 1.24 3.38
N SER A 40 15.30 2.47 3.14
CA SER A 40 15.87 3.34 2.09
C SER A 40 17.28 3.80 2.42
N LEU A 41 17.57 4.11 3.69
CA LEU A 41 18.92 4.49 4.13
C LEU A 41 19.86 3.30 4.25
N ASN A 42 19.36 2.16 4.72
CA ASN A 42 20.10 0.90 4.71
C ASN A 42 20.52 0.54 3.28
N ALA A 43 19.63 0.69 2.30
CA ALA A 43 19.94 0.49 0.89
C ALA A 43 20.94 1.51 0.33
N ALA A 44 20.93 2.76 0.84
CA ALA A 44 21.93 3.76 0.47
C ALA A 44 23.32 3.49 1.06
N GLY A 45 23.40 2.67 2.12
CA GLY A 45 24.63 2.36 2.83
C GLY A 45 25.25 3.57 3.54
N ALA A 46 24.50 4.65 3.73
CA ALA A 46 24.94 5.85 4.43
C ALA A 46 23.80 6.60 5.10
N PHE A 47 24.18 7.33 6.14
CA PHE A 47 23.31 8.15 6.99
C PHE A 47 23.80 9.60 7.03
N ASP A 48 24.60 10.00 6.03
CA ASP A 48 25.06 11.37 5.87
C ASP A 48 23.93 12.28 5.37
N THR A 49 24.18 13.59 5.41
CA THR A 49 23.19 14.59 5.01
C THR A 49 22.71 14.41 3.58
N GLU A 50 23.59 13.98 2.66
CA GLU A 50 23.24 13.74 1.27
C GLU A 50 22.27 12.57 1.13
N ALA A 51 22.56 11.44 1.78
CA ALA A 51 21.70 10.26 1.78
C ALA A 51 20.32 10.57 2.38
N VAL A 52 20.28 11.26 3.53
CA VAL A 52 19.00 11.59 4.19
C VAL A 52 18.16 12.52 3.31
N LEU A 53 18.71 13.62 2.80
CA LEU A 53 17.96 14.55 1.96
C LEU A 53 17.57 13.92 0.61
N GLY A 54 18.45 13.11 0.02
CA GLY A 54 18.18 12.42 -1.23
C GLY A 54 17.07 11.39 -1.12
N VAL A 55 17.08 10.56 -0.07
CA VAL A 55 16.01 9.58 0.21
C VAL A 55 14.67 10.30 0.44
N LEU A 56 14.65 11.37 1.22
CA LEU A 56 13.43 12.16 1.46
C LEU A 56 12.86 12.77 0.18
N SER A 57 13.74 13.31 -0.68
CA SER A 57 13.35 13.82 -2.00
C SER A 57 12.71 12.72 -2.83
N LEU A 58 13.34 11.54 -2.90
CA LEU A 58 12.79 10.41 -3.65
C LEU A 58 11.43 9.96 -3.08
N ILE A 59 11.27 9.86 -1.76
CA ILE A 59 9.98 9.53 -1.12
C ILE A 59 8.91 10.56 -1.45
N PHE A 60 9.22 11.85 -1.31
CA PHE A 60 8.28 12.94 -1.59
C PHE A 60 7.74 12.88 -3.02
N TRP A 61 8.64 12.82 -4.00
CA TRP A 61 8.27 12.78 -5.41
C TRP A 61 7.61 11.45 -5.80
N SER A 62 7.97 10.36 -5.13
CA SER A 62 7.30 9.07 -5.30
C SER A 62 5.84 9.12 -4.85
N LEU A 63 5.56 9.68 -3.67
CA LEU A 63 4.19 9.88 -3.19
C LEU A 63 3.39 10.88 -4.05
N ALA A 64 4.03 11.95 -4.51
CA ALA A 64 3.41 12.94 -5.38
C ALA A 64 3.03 12.36 -6.75
N ILE A 65 3.93 11.60 -7.39
CA ILE A 65 3.69 11.10 -8.74
C ILE A 65 2.88 9.79 -8.71
N SER A 66 3.33 8.78 -7.97
CA SER A 66 2.68 7.46 -7.97
C SER A 66 1.31 7.49 -7.28
N VAL A 67 1.22 8.08 -6.09
CA VAL A 67 -0.04 8.00 -5.33
C VAL A 67 -0.96 9.17 -5.69
N THR A 68 -0.46 10.40 -5.64
CA THR A 68 -1.32 11.58 -5.84
C THR A 68 -1.72 11.77 -7.30
N LEU A 69 -0.76 11.81 -8.22
CA LEU A 69 -1.03 12.01 -9.65
C LEU A 69 -1.63 10.75 -10.28
N LYS A 70 -0.96 9.60 -10.19
CA LYS A 70 -1.45 8.36 -10.82
C LYS A 70 -2.71 7.83 -10.15
N TYR A 71 -2.69 7.45 -8.88
CA TYR A 71 -3.86 6.80 -8.27
C TYR A 71 -5.02 7.76 -8.00
N VAL A 72 -4.79 8.75 -7.14
CA VAL A 72 -5.85 9.64 -6.62
C VAL A 72 -6.48 10.50 -7.72
N SER A 73 -5.66 11.03 -8.63
CA SER A 73 -6.13 11.98 -9.66
C SER A 73 -6.62 11.29 -10.94
N VAL A 74 -5.90 10.27 -11.43
CA VAL A 74 -6.14 9.64 -12.73
C VAL A 74 -6.88 8.31 -12.61
N ILE A 75 -6.29 7.29 -11.98
CA ILE A 75 -6.81 5.91 -11.98
C ILE A 75 -8.18 5.83 -11.28
N MET A 76 -8.42 6.57 -10.19
CA MET A 76 -9.74 6.64 -9.56
C MET A 76 -10.88 7.19 -10.45
N ARG A 77 -10.57 7.73 -11.64
CA ARG A 77 -11.60 8.08 -12.63
C ARG A 77 -12.13 6.85 -13.38
N ALA A 78 -11.41 5.74 -13.34
CA ALA A 78 -11.80 4.48 -13.95
C ALA A 78 -12.81 3.76 -13.04
N ASP A 79 -13.97 4.38 -12.94
CA ASP A 79 -15.07 3.95 -12.09
C ASP A 79 -15.96 2.97 -12.87
N ASN A 80 -16.08 1.73 -12.38
CA ASN A 80 -16.94 0.71 -12.98
C ASN A 80 -18.14 0.44 -12.08
N ASP A 81 -19.21 1.21 -12.28
CA ASP A 81 -20.46 1.11 -11.50
C ASP A 81 -20.25 1.29 -9.97
N GLY A 82 -19.31 2.16 -9.59
CA GLY A 82 -18.92 2.42 -8.21
C GLY A 82 -17.66 1.68 -7.77
N GLU A 83 -17.28 0.60 -8.45
CA GLU A 83 -16.15 -0.26 -8.09
C GLU A 83 -14.82 0.18 -8.73
N GLY A 84 -13.73 -0.12 -8.03
CA GLY A 84 -12.37 0.07 -8.52
C GLY A 84 -11.53 -1.21 -8.43
N GLY A 85 -10.21 -1.08 -8.56
CA GLY A 85 -9.26 -2.21 -8.58
C GLY A 85 -8.98 -2.78 -9.97
N ILE A 86 -8.08 -3.76 -10.04
CA ILE A 86 -7.58 -4.35 -11.30
C ILE A 86 -8.71 -4.99 -12.12
N LEU A 87 -9.65 -5.67 -11.48
CA LEU A 87 -10.77 -6.31 -12.17
C LEU A 87 -11.77 -5.29 -12.73
N ALA A 88 -11.97 -4.16 -12.05
CA ALA A 88 -12.73 -3.03 -12.61
C ALA A 88 -12.01 -2.42 -13.83
N LEU A 89 -10.69 -2.21 -13.75
CA LEU A 89 -9.90 -1.75 -14.91
C LEU A 89 -9.97 -2.72 -16.08
N PHE A 90 -9.87 -4.02 -15.79
CA PHE A 90 -9.99 -5.07 -16.79
C PHE A 90 -11.35 -5.02 -17.50
N ALA A 91 -12.45 -4.92 -16.74
CA ALA A 91 -13.79 -4.83 -17.31
C ALA A 91 -13.94 -3.60 -18.22
N LEU A 92 -13.46 -2.43 -17.78
CA LEU A 92 -13.49 -1.19 -18.55
C LEU A 92 -12.60 -1.24 -19.80
N ALA A 93 -11.38 -1.78 -19.68
CA ALA A 93 -10.44 -1.91 -20.79
C ALA A 93 -11.00 -2.87 -21.86
N LYS A 94 -11.61 -3.99 -21.44
CA LYS A 94 -12.18 -4.98 -22.35
C LYS A 94 -13.38 -4.44 -23.15
N ARG A 95 -14.23 -3.58 -22.54
CA ARG A 95 -15.42 -2.99 -23.22
C ARG A 95 -15.06 -2.22 -24.49
N GLY A 96 -13.85 -1.65 -24.56
CA GLY A 96 -13.39 -0.84 -25.70
C GLY A 96 -12.64 -1.63 -26.78
N LEU A 97 -12.46 -2.94 -26.60
CA LEU A 97 -11.65 -3.78 -27.49
C LEU A 97 -12.50 -4.76 -28.28
N ILE A 98 -12.08 -5.06 -29.51
CA ILE A 98 -12.72 -6.07 -30.36
C ILE A 98 -12.48 -7.45 -29.75
N ALA A 99 -13.56 -8.21 -29.55
CA ALA A 99 -13.49 -9.58 -29.03
C ALA A 99 -12.60 -10.46 -29.92
N GLY A 100 -11.69 -11.22 -29.30
CA GLY A 100 -10.73 -12.08 -30.01
C GLY A 100 -9.50 -11.37 -30.58
N SER A 101 -9.41 -10.04 -30.50
CA SER A 101 -8.21 -9.31 -30.92
C SER A 101 -6.98 -9.65 -30.07
N ALA A 102 -5.77 -9.46 -30.63
CA ALA A 102 -4.53 -9.63 -29.89
C ALA A 102 -4.47 -8.75 -28.62
N TRP A 103 -4.97 -7.51 -28.71
CA TRP A 103 -5.06 -6.59 -27.58
C TRP A 103 -6.04 -7.06 -26.50
N SER A 104 -7.16 -7.69 -26.88
CA SER A 104 -8.07 -8.31 -25.91
C SER A 104 -7.39 -9.45 -25.14
N ARG A 105 -6.51 -10.23 -25.80
CA ARG A 105 -5.73 -11.29 -25.12
C ARG A 105 -4.70 -10.69 -24.16
N VAL A 106 -4.00 -9.63 -24.58
CA VAL A 106 -3.04 -8.92 -23.72
C VAL A 106 -3.72 -8.39 -22.45
N VAL A 107 -4.88 -7.74 -22.58
CA VAL A 107 -5.63 -7.21 -21.43
C VAL A 107 -6.08 -8.32 -20.45
N ILE A 108 -6.48 -9.49 -20.96
CA ILE A 108 -6.81 -10.64 -20.11
C ILE A 108 -5.58 -11.12 -19.34
N VAL A 109 -4.46 -11.34 -20.02
CA VAL A 109 -3.21 -11.80 -19.38
C VAL A 109 -2.73 -10.80 -18.33
N LEU A 110 -2.79 -9.51 -18.63
CA LEU A 110 -2.44 -8.46 -17.67
C LEU A 110 -3.37 -8.47 -16.45
N ALA A 111 -4.67 -8.61 -16.64
CA ALA A 111 -5.62 -8.66 -15.53
C ALA A 111 -5.40 -9.87 -14.63
N LEU A 112 -5.11 -11.04 -15.21
CA LEU A 112 -4.72 -12.24 -14.46
C LEU A 112 -3.41 -12.00 -13.67
N ALA A 113 -2.41 -11.36 -14.29
CA ALA A 113 -1.15 -11.03 -13.63
C ALA A 113 -1.37 -10.09 -12.45
N GLY A 114 -2.09 -9.00 -12.65
CA GLY A 114 -2.39 -8.04 -11.59
C GLY A 114 -3.16 -8.70 -10.46
N THR A 115 -4.13 -9.57 -10.76
CA THR A 115 -4.91 -10.28 -9.74
C THR A 115 -4.01 -11.22 -8.91
N ALA A 116 -3.09 -11.94 -9.56
CA ALA A 116 -2.14 -12.81 -8.88
C ALA A 116 -1.15 -12.03 -7.98
N PHE A 117 -0.62 -10.90 -8.48
CA PHE A 117 0.25 -10.03 -7.69
C PHE A 117 -0.46 -9.40 -6.49
N PHE A 118 -1.70 -8.93 -6.67
CA PHE A 118 -2.53 -8.43 -5.59
C PHE A 118 -2.84 -9.54 -4.56
N PHE A 119 -3.02 -10.78 -5.01
CA PHE A 119 -3.18 -11.90 -4.09
C PHE A 119 -1.92 -12.14 -3.26
N CYS A 120 -0.74 -12.09 -3.89
CA CYS A 120 0.54 -12.21 -3.19
C CYS A 120 0.75 -11.09 -2.17
N ASP A 121 0.40 -9.86 -2.54
CA ASP A 121 0.41 -8.70 -1.64
C ASP A 121 -0.41 -8.98 -0.36
N ALA A 122 -1.65 -9.45 -0.51
CA ALA A 122 -2.48 -9.82 0.63
C ALA A 122 -1.93 -10.95 1.53
N LEU A 123 -0.98 -11.77 1.03
CA LEU A 123 -0.26 -12.76 1.83
C LEU A 123 0.89 -12.15 2.65
N ILE A 124 1.46 -11.03 2.18
CA ILE A 124 2.68 -10.44 2.73
C ILE A 124 2.37 -9.24 3.63
N THR A 125 1.40 -8.39 3.29
CA THR A 125 1.07 -7.17 4.04
C THR A 125 0.83 -7.43 5.53
N PRO A 126 0.05 -8.45 5.95
CA PRO A 126 -0.16 -8.69 7.37
C PRO A 126 1.11 -9.11 8.11
N ALA A 127 2.04 -9.77 7.43
CA ALA A 127 3.31 -10.17 8.01
C ALA A 127 4.24 -8.96 8.18
N ILE A 128 4.49 -8.18 7.12
CA ILE A 128 5.42 -7.05 7.20
C ILE A 128 4.91 -5.94 8.12
N SER A 129 3.64 -5.57 8.01
CA SER A 129 3.10 -4.44 8.77
C SER A 129 3.02 -4.77 10.26
N VAL A 130 2.47 -5.92 10.66
CA VAL A 130 2.37 -6.28 12.09
C VAL A 130 3.76 -6.48 12.69
N LEU A 131 4.68 -7.13 11.98
CA LEU A 131 6.05 -7.32 12.45
C LEU A 131 6.76 -5.96 12.68
N SER A 132 6.67 -5.04 11.72
CA SER A 132 7.26 -3.69 11.85
C SER A 132 6.65 -2.89 13.01
N ALA A 133 5.36 -3.09 13.32
CA ALA A 133 4.76 -2.47 14.49
C ALA A 133 5.32 -3.06 15.81
N VAL A 134 5.46 -4.38 15.88
CA VAL A 134 5.86 -5.07 17.11
C VAL A 134 7.37 -4.93 17.38
N GLU A 135 8.21 -4.77 16.36
CA GLU A 135 9.65 -4.51 16.50
C GLU A 135 9.95 -3.25 17.34
N GLY A 136 9.02 -2.30 17.43
CA GLY A 136 9.12 -1.16 18.34
C GLY A 136 9.26 -1.53 19.83
N LEU A 137 8.94 -2.77 20.22
CA LEU A 137 9.19 -3.28 21.56
C LEU A 137 10.68 -3.36 21.93
N GLU A 138 11.56 -3.53 20.95
CA GLU A 138 13.02 -3.62 21.16
C GLU A 138 13.60 -2.34 21.79
N LEU A 139 12.95 -1.20 21.57
CA LEU A 139 13.33 0.08 22.16
C LEU A 139 12.87 0.26 23.62
N LEU A 140 11.92 -0.56 24.10
CA LEU A 140 11.46 -0.54 25.49
C LEU A 140 12.38 -1.34 26.40
N ASP A 141 12.78 -2.54 25.96
CA ASP A 141 13.72 -3.41 26.65
C ASP A 141 14.44 -4.29 25.61
N PRO A 142 15.78 -4.35 25.59
CA PRO A 142 16.53 -5.21 24.66
C PRO A 142 16.13 -6.70 24.76
N GLY A 143 15.65 -7.16 25.91
CA GLY A 143 15.15 -8.52 26.10
C GLY A 143 13.87 -8.84 25.31
N PHE A 144 13.15 -7.82 24.82
CA PHE A 144 11.93 -7.99 24.04
C PHE A 144 12.15 -8.36 22.57
N GLU A 145 13.38 -8.36 22.05
CA GLU A 145 13.71 -8.90 20.72
C GLU A 145 13.16 -10.33 20.54
N ARG A 146 13.31 -11.16 21.58
CA ARG A 146 12.80 -12.55 21.58
C ARG A 146 11.27 -12.65 21.64
N ALA A 147 10.61 -11.58 22.05
CA ALA A 147 9.15 -11.50 22.16
C ALA A 147 8.49 -11.03 20.85
N VAL A 148 9.24 -10.41 19.92
CA VAL A 148 8.71 -9.84 18.68
C VAL A 148 7.92 -10.87 17.86
N ILE A 149 8.54 -12.02 17.54
CA ILE A 149 7.88 -13.08 16.76
C ILE A 149 6.65 -13.66 17.50
N PRO A 150 6.75 -14.10 18.78
CA PRO A 150 5.59 -14.60 19.51
C PRO A 150 4.42 -13.61 19.61
N VAL A 151 4.70 -12.33 19.87
CA VAL A 151 3.67 -11.29 19.97
C VAL A 151 3.03 -11.06 18.60
N THR A 152 3.84 -10.96 17.54
CA THR A 152 3.36 -10.82 16.15
C THR A 152 2.42 -11.98 15.77
N LEU A 153 2.83 -13.22 16.05
CA LEU A 153 1.98 -14.40 15.81
C LEU A 153 0.70 -14.38 16.65
N GLY A 154 0.75 -13.91 17.90
CA GLY A 154 -0.42 -13.73 18.74
C GLY A 154 -1.42 -12.73 18.16
N VAL A 155 -0.93 -11.57 17.69
CA VAL A 155 -1.74 -10.53 17.03
C VAL A 155 -2.37 -11.08 15.76
N ILE A 156 -1.60 -11.75 14.90
CA ILE A 156 -2.08 -12.37 13.65
C ILE A 156 -3.11 -13.48 13.96
N ALA A 157 -2.86 -14.35 14.93
CA ALA A 157 -3.82 -15.39 15.31
C ALA A 157 -5.14 -14.79 15.80
N ALA A 158 -5.09 -13.73 16.63
CA ALA A 158 -6.28 -13.01 17.07
C ALA A 158 -7.01 -12.38 15.89
N LEU A 159 -6.27 -11.77 14.97
CA LEU A 159 -6.78 -11.15 13.74
C LEU A 159 -7.60 -12.14 12.91
N PHE A 160 -6.98 -13.26 12.52
CA PHE A 160 -7.60 -14.28 11.68
C PHE A 160 -8.71 -15.05 12.39
N ALA A 161 -8.63 -15.22 13.72
CA ALA A 161 -9.71 -15.82 14.50
C ALA A 161 -10.98 -14.95 14.52
N TYR A 162 -10.81 -13.61 14.48
CA TYR A 162 -11.91 -12.64 14.52
C TYR A 162 -12.66 -12.50 13.19
N GLN A 163 -12.02 -12.80 12.06
CA GLN A 163 -12.57 -12.63 10.70
C GLN A 163 -13.99 -13.18 10.51
N ARG A 164 -14.28 -14.36 11.09
CA ARG A 164 -15.58 -15.02 10.96
C ARG A 164 -16.76 -14.24 11.58
N ARG A 165 -16.49 -13.33 12.53
CA ARG A 165 -17.52 -12.58 13.28
C ARG A 165 -18.04 -11.37 12.51
N GLY A 166 -17.48 -11.09 11.34
CA GLY A 166 -17.81 -9.94 10.51
C GLY A 166 -17.15 -8.67 11.04
N THR A 167 -16.58 -7.89 10.13
CA THR A 167 -15.92 -6.62 10.46
C THR A 167 -16.90 -5.48 10.68
N ALA A 168 -18.20 -5.64 10.38
CA ALA A 168 -19.21 -4.59 10.43
C ALA A 168 -19.23 -3.76 11.72
N ARG A 169 -19.12 -4.39 12.91
CA ARG A 169 -19.14 -3.67 14.20
C ARG A 169 -17.82 -2.96 14.49
N VAL A 170 -16.70 -3.54 14.10
CA VAL A 170 -15.34 -3.01 14.38
C VAL A 170 -14.89 -2.00 13.32
N ALA A 171 -15.42 -2.08 12.10
CA ALA A 171 -15.14 -1.16 11.01
C ALA A 171 -15.45 0.30 11.38
N SER A 172 -16.42 0.51 12.29
CA SER A 172 -16.71 1.84 12.85
C SER A 172 -15.55 2.45 13.65
N LEU A 173 -14.67 1.62 14.23
CA LEU A 173 -13.49 2.04 14.99
C LEU A 173 -12.24 2.20 14.12
N PHE A 174 -12.21 1.61 12.93
CA PHE A 174 -11.03 1.69 12.04
C PHE A 174 -10.71 3.13 11.64
N GLY A 175 -11.73 3.90 11.26
CA GLY A 175 -11.57 5.31 10.91
C GLY A 175 -10.97 6.16 12.04
N PRO A 176 -11.61 6.21 13.22
CA PRO A 176 -11.08 6.96 14.36
C PRO A 176 -9.66 6.58 14.77
N VAL A 177 -9.33 5.28 14.82
CA VAL A 177 -7.97 4.81 15.18
C VAL A 177 -6.95 5.28 14.15
N MET A 178 -7.25 5.17 12.86
CA MET A 178 -6.34 5.66 11.81
C MET A 178 -6.20 7.18 11.81
N VAL A 179 -7.27 7.93 12.13
CA VAL A 179 -7.16 9.39 12.32
C VAL A 179 -6.19 9.72 13.45
N VAL A 180 -6.30 9.03 14.60
CA VAL A 180 -5.36 9.21 15.72
C VAL A 180 -3.94 8.85 15.31
N TRP A 181 -3.76 7.77 14.56
CA TRP A 181 -2.46 7.37 14.00
C TRP A 181 -1.85 8.47 13.11
N PHE A 182 -2.58 8.97 12.10
CA PHE A 182 -2.07 10.03 11.22
C PHE A 182 -1.79 11.34 11.96
N VAL A 183 -2.62 11.71 12.94
CA VAL A 183 -2.37 12.88 13.79
C VAL A 183 -1.12 12.68 14.63
N ALA A 184 -0.90 11.48 15.19
CA ALA A 184 0.33 11.16 15.93
C ALA A 184 1.57 11.25 15.03
N LEU A 185 1.51 10.67 13.82
CA LEU A 185 2.58 10.77 12.81
C LEU A 185 2.93 12.22 12.47
N ALA A 186 1.91 13.04 12.22
CA ALA A 186 2.08 14.45 11.91
C ALA A 186 2.63 15.25 13.10
N ALA A 187 2.12 14.99 14.32
CA ALA A 187 2.55 15.70 15.53
C ALA A 187 4.02 15.42 15.88
N THR A 188 4.41 14.15 15.91
CA THR A 188 5.80 13.77 16.22
C THR A 188 6.76 14.23 15.11
N GLY A 189 6.33 14.13 13.85
CA GLY A 189 7.10 14.62 12.72
C GLY A 189 7.32 16.14 12.75
N ALA A 190 6.25 16.92 13.01
CA ALA A 190 6.32 18.37 13.08
C ALA A 190 7.23 18.86 14.23
N ILE A 191 7.21 18.17 15.38
CA ILE A 191 8.11 18.48 16.49
C ILE A 191 9.57 18.29 16.07
N ALA A 192 9.91 17.20 15.39
CA ALA A 192 11.27 16.94 14.95
C ALA A 192 11.73 17.91 13.84
N ILE A 193 10.86 18.24 12.88
CA ILE A 193 11.14 19.29 11.87
C ILE A 193 11.42 20.63 12.55
N GLY A 194 10.70 20.97 13.61
CA GLY A 194 10.94 22.19 14.39
C GLY A 194 12.34 22.26 15.03
N ARG A 195 12.97 21.11 15.30
CA ARG A 195 14.35 21.05 15.84
C ARG A 195 15.40 21.18 14.74
N ASN A 196 15.17 20.58 13.57
CA ASN A 196 16.04 20.72 12.40
C ASN A 196 15.26 21.07 11.13
N PRO A 197 14.94 22.36 10.90
CA PRO A 197 14.16 22.81 9.74
C PRO A 197 14.88 22.62 8.40
N HIS A 198 16.21 22.40 8.41
CA HIS A 198 16.99 22.20 7.20
C HIS A 198 16.48 21.00 6.37
N VAL A 199 15.83 20.02 7.00
CA VAL A 199 15.26 18.87 6.30
C VAL A 199 14.28 19.25 5.19
N LEU A 200 13.64 20.42 5.27
CA LEU A 200 12.65 20.90 4.29
C LEU A 200 13.25 21.16 2.90
N VAL A 201 14.57 21.31 2.77
CA VAL A 201 15.23 21.46 1.46
C VAL A 201 15.08 20.20 0.60
N ALA A 202 14.83 19.04 1.21
CA ALA A 202 14.63 17.77 0.52
C ALA A 202 13.41 17.75 -0.42
N VAL A 203 12.56 18.78 -0.45
CA VAL A 203 11.49 18.90 -1.45
C VAL A 203 12.08 19.06 -2.85
N ASP A 204 13.28 19.63 -2.98
CA ASP A 204 13.96 19.80 -4.26
C ASP A 204 14.36 18.43 -4.85
N PRO A 205 13.83 18.04 -6.04
CA PRO A 205 14.16 16.78 -6.69
C PRO A 205 15.65 16.60 -6.98
N LEU A 206 16.43 17.69 -7.02
CA LEU A 206 17.87 17.64 -7.23
C LEU A 206 18.59 16.84 -6.14
N HIS A 207 18.08 16.80 -4.91
CA HIS A 207 18.68 15.97 -3.86
C HIS A 207 18.55 14.47 -4.18
N GLY A 208 17.39 14.03 -4.65
CA GLY A 208 17.18 12.64 -5.05
C GLY A 208 18.02 12.27 -6.27
N ILE A 209 18.10 13.16 -7.26
CA ILE A 209 18.94 12.96 -8.45
C ILE A 209 20.42 12.91 -8.08
N ALA A 210 20.88 13.83 -7.22
CA ALA A 210 22.27 13.89 -6.74
C ALA A 210 22.65 12.57 -6.07
N LEU A 211 21.84 12.09 -5.11
CA LEU A 211 22.08 10.83 -4.41
C LEU A 211 22.24 9.64 -5.38
N LEU A 212 21.33 9.51 -6.35
CA LEU A 212 21.39 8.43 -7.33
C LEU A 212 22.59 8.56 -8.29
N SER A 213 22.97 9.80 -8.63
CA SER A 213 24.09 10.08 -9.54
C SER A 213 25.47 9.88 -8.90
N HIS A 214 25.60 10.20 -7.60
CA HIS A 214 26.83 10.03 -6.85
C HIS A 214 27.01 8.59 -6.34
N ARG A 215 25.93 7.80 -6.27
CA ARG A 215 25.93 6.40 -5.83
C ARG A 215 25.31 5.45 -6.87
N PRO A 216 25.87 5.38 -8.10
CA PRO A 216 25.26 4.59 -9.18
C PRO A 216 25.26 3.08 -8.93
N ASP A 217 26.16 2.60 -8.06
CA ASP A 217 26.30 1.20 -7.65
C ASP A 217 25.13 0.70 -6.80
N VAL A 218 24.59 1.55 -5.92
CA VAL A 218 23.44 1.23 -5.05
C VAL A 218 22.14 1.95 -5.46
N ALA A 219 22.16 2.78 -6.51
CA ALA A 219 21.01 3.56 -6.96
C ALA A 219 19.73 2.72 -7.15
N LEU A 220 19.82 1.53 -7.79
CA LEU A 220 18.68 0.64 -7.97
C LEU A 220 18.15 0.08 -6.64
N ALA A 221 19.05 -0.25 -5.70
CA ALA A 221 18.65 -0.72 -4.37
C ALA A 221 17.92 0.38 -3.59
N ILE A 222 18.40 1.64 -3.67
CA ILE A 222 17.74 2.82 -3.07
C ILE A 222 16.34 2.97 -3.66
N ILE A 223 16.18 2.94 -4.98
CA ILE A 223 14.87 3.05 -5.65
C ILE A 223 13.93 1.93 -5.20
N GLY A 224 14.43 0.69 -5.14
CA GLY A 224 13.65 -0.46 -4.68
C GLY A 224 13.24 -0.37 -3.21
N ALA A 225 14.01 0.30 -2.37
CA ALA A 225 13.67 0.55 -0.97
C ALA A 225 12.70 1.73 -0.81
N VAL A 226 12.91 2.84 -1.53
CA VAL A 226 11.99 3.99 -1.55
C VAL A 226 10.59 3.59 -2.01
N PHE A 227 10.48 2.61 -2.89
CA PHE A 227 9.21 2.05 -3.34
C PHE A 227 8.29 1.63 -2.18
N LEU A 228 8.85 1.18 -1.06
CA LEU A 228 8.10 0.80 0.14
C LEU A 228 7.26 1.94 0.73
N ALA A 229 7.58 3.20 0.43
CA ALA A 229 6.81 4.36 0.87
C ALA A 229 5.51 4.57 0.07
N VAL A 230 5.38 3.97 -1.12
CA VAL A 230 4.20 4.15 -2.00
C VAL A 230 3.30 2.93 -2.09
N THR A 231 3.61 1.87 -1.33
CA THR A 231 2.78 0.67 -1.25
C THR A 231 1.43 1.00 -0.60
N GLY A 232 0.35 0.35 -1.05
CA GLY A 232 -1.02 0.71 -0.66
C GLY A 232 -1.72 1.67 -1.64
N GLY A 233 -1.02 2.17 -2.68
CA GLY A 233 -1.65 2.97 -3.72
C GLY A 233 -2.68 2.18 -4.55
N GLU A 234 -2.41 0.91 -4.80
CA GLU A 234 -3.33 -0.06 -5.42
C GLU A 234 -4.51 -0.40 -4.53
N ALA A 235 -4.31 -0.55 -3.22
CA ALA A 235 -5.38 -0.74 -2.24
C ALA A 235 -6.37 0.43 -2.25
N LEU A 236 -5.87 1.67 -2.38
CA LEU A 236 -6.71 2.87 -2.51
C LEU A 236 -7.76 2.73 -3.61
N TYR A 237 -7.33 2.24 -4.75
CA TYR A 237 -8.20 2.10 -5.91
C TYR A 237 -9.12 0.88 -5.79
N ALA A 238 -8.66 -0.23 -5.21
CA ALA A 238 -9.49 -1.39 -4.94
C ALA A 238 -10.67 -1.08 -3.98
N ASP A 239 -10.43 -0.29 -2.94
CA ASP A 239 -11.42 0.00 -1.90
C ASP A 239 -12.35 1.19 -2.22
N MET A 240 -12.25 1.77 -3.42
CA MET A 240 -13.12 2.85 -3.87
C MET A 240 -14.62 2.46 -3.82
N GLY A 241 -14.95 1.17 -4.01
CA GLY A 241 -16.33 0.65 -3.97
C GLY A 241 -17.11 0.97 -2.69
N HIS A 242 -16.41 1.05 -1.56
CA HIS A 242 -17.05 1.20 -0.25
C HIS A 242 -17.43 2.66 0.08
N PHE A 243 -16.57 3.62 -0.27
CA PHE A 243 -16.72 5.02 0.14
C PHE A 243 -16.94 5.98 -1.03
N GLY A 244 -16.64 5.55 -2.26
CA GLY A 244 -16.62 6.37 -3.45
C GLY A 244 -15.39 7.28 -3.53
N LYS A 245 -15.20 7.89 -4.70
CA LYS A 245 -13.97 8.65 -5.01
C LYS A 245 -13.76 9.94 -4.22
N GLN A 246 -14.84 10.64 -3.83
CA GLN A 246 -14.72 11.95 -3.17
C GLN A 246 -14.20 11.84 -1.73
N PRO A 247 -14.77 10.99 -0.85
CA PRO A 247 -14.27 10.86 0.52
C PRO A 247 -12.81 10.41 0.58
N VAL A 248 -12.42 9.47 -0.29
CA VAL A 248 -11.03 9.01 -0.44
C VAL A 248 -10.12 10.19 -0.79
N ARG A 249 -10.44 10.95 -1.86
CA ARG A 249 -9.66 12.15 -2.25
C ARG A 249 -9.53 13.18 -1.12
N ILE A 250 -10.61 13.46 -0.41
CA ILE A 250 -10.59 14.42 0.70
C ILE A 250 -9.66 13.91 1.82
N ALA A 251 -9.79 12.64 2.22
CA ALA A 251 -8.92 12.03 3.24
C ALA A 251 -7.43 12.10 2.84
N TRP A 252 -7.11 11.87 1.55
CA TRP A 252 -5.74 12.00 1.04
C TRP A 252 -5.16 13.39 1.29
N PHE A 253 -5.81 14.42 0.73
CA PHE A 253 -5.26 15.77 0.73
C PHE A 253 -5.39 16.47 2.08
N ALA A 254 -6.42 16.14 2.87
CA ALA A 254 -6.67 16.82 4.14
C ALA A 254 -5.85 16.24 5.30
N LEU A 255 -5.52 14.95 5.27
CA LEU A 255 -4.89 14.28 6.42
C LEU A 255 -3.73 13.37 6.03
N VAL A 256 -3.96 12.38 5.15
CA VAL A 256 -3.01 11.28 4.95
C VAL A 256 -1.71 11.77 4.30
N TRP A 257 -1.79 12.46 3.16
CA TRP A 257 -0.61 12.95 2.46
C TRP A 257 0.19 13.97 3.30
N PRO A 258 -0.42 15.00 3.93
CA PRO A 258 0.30 15.88 4.84
C PRO A 258 0.96 15.13 6.01
N ALA A 259 0.25 14.19 6.64
CA ALA A 259 0.79 13.44 7.79
C ALA A 259 1.99 12.58 7.40
N LEU A 260 1.94 11.88 6.26
CA LEU A 260 3.05 11.07 5.77
C LEU A 260 4.28 11.93 5.45
N ILE A 261 4.10 13.05 4.73
CA ILE A 261 5.23 13.94 4.41
C ILE A 261 5.84 14.53 5.68
N ILE A 262 5.02 15.06 6.58
CA ILE A 262 5.49 15.62 7.86
C ILE A 262 6.24 14.55 8.67
N ASN A 263 5.76 13.31 8.67
CA ASN A 263 6.41 12.23 9.41
C ASN A 263 7.75 11.83 8.79
N TYR A 264 7.82 11.57 7.48
CA TYR A 264 9.09 11.23 6.81
C TYR A 264 10.13 12.34 7.00
N TYR A 265 9.74 13.61 6.85
CA TYR A 265 10.65 14.74 7.08
C TYR A 265 11.03 14.86 8.56
N GLY A 266 10.15 14.53 9.50
CA GLY A 266 10.48 14.42 10.91
C GLY A 266 11.53 13.33 11.19
N GLN A 267 11.37 12.14 10.60
CA GLN A 267 12.36 11.07 10.71
C GLN A 267 13.71 11.53 10.14
N GLY A 268 13.71 12.21 8.99
CA GLY A 268 14.93 12.79 8.42
C GLY A 268 15.57 13.87 9.28
N ALA A 269 14.79 14.76 9.90
CA ALA A 269 15.30 15.76 10.84
C ALA A 269 16.04 15.12 12.02
N LEU A 270 15.44 14.06 12.60
CA LEU A 270 16.06 13.26 13.65
C LEU A 270 17.39 12.63 13.19
N LEU A 271 17.41 12.07 11.98
CA LEU A 271 18.60 11.42 11.42
C LEU A 271 19.73 12.43 11.13
N LEU A 272 19.40 13.62 10.64
CA LEU A 272 20.37 14.70 10.43
C LEU A 272 21.00 15.17 11.75
N GLU A 273 20.23 15.20 12.84
CA GLU A 273 20.76 15.55 14.17
C GLU A 273 21.63 14.44 14.76
N ALA A 274 21.25 13.19 14.56
CA ALA A 274 21.96 12.05 15.13
C ALA A 274 23.32 11.78 14.46
N GLY A 275 23.42 11.99 13.14
CA GLY A 275 24.64 11.79 12.36
C GLY A 275 25.19 10.35 12.38
N LYS A 276 24.37 9.37 12.74
CA LYS A 276 24.73 7.95 12.85
C LYS A 276 23.57 7.04 12.45
N PRO A 277 23.84 5.77 12.09
CA PRO A 277 22.79 4.78 11.86
C PRO A 277 21.84 4.68 13.05
N ILE A 278 20.55 4.69 12.76
CA ILE A 278 19.48 4.57 13.73
C ILE A 278 18.50 3.51 13.24
N SER A 279 18.22 2.53 14.09
CA SER A 279 17.12 1.59 13.90
C SER A 279 15.83 2.19 14.44
N HIS A 280 14.70 1.84 13.81
CA HIS A 280 13.37 2.24 14.24
C HIS A 280 13.17 3.77 14.34
N PRO A 281 13.54 4.56 13.30
CA PRO A 281 13.54 6.02 13.36
C PRO A 281 12.18 6.62 13.69
N LEU A 282 11.08 5.99 13.27
CA LEU A 282 9.72 6.41 13.63
C LEU A 282 9.50 6.42 15.14
N TYR A 283 9.90 5.36 15.83
CA TYR A 283 9.67 5.20 17.27
C TYR A 283 10.53 6.14 18.09
N LEU A 284 11.70 6.52 17.59
CA LEU A 284 12.58 7.50 18.24
C LEU A 284 12.09 8.95 18.11
N LEU A 285 11.12 9.22 17.23
CA LEU A 285 10.38 10.50 17.25
C LEU A 285 9.45 10.61 18.47
N VAL A 286 9.07 9.47 19.06
CA VAL A 286 8.14 9.42 20.18
C VAL A 286 8.92 9.58 21.49
N PRO A 287 8.50 10.48 22.41
CA PRO A 287 9.11 10.57 23.73
C PRO A 287 9.06 9.23 24.47
N PRO A 288 10.10 8.87 25.27
CA PRO A 288 10.17 7.57 25.94
C PRO A 288 8.93 7.21 26.78
N SER A 289 8.29 8.20 27.41
CA SER A 289 7.07 8.00 28.21
C SER A 289 5.84 7.62 27.38
N LEU A 290 5.81 7.94 26.09
CA LEU A 290 4.72 7.66 25.17
C LEU A 290 5.00 6.46 24.26
N LEU A 291 6.23 5.95 24.25
CA LEU A 291 6.64 4.86 23.38
C LEU A 291 5.79 3.58 23.52
N PRO A 292 5.43 3.09 24.73
CA PRO A 292 4.54 1.93 24.87
C PRO A 292 3.18 2.15 24.19
N TRP A 293 2.63 3.35 24.32
CA TRP A 293 1.36 3.73 23.67
C TRP A 293 1.52 3.87 22.16
N GLY A 294 2.68 4.33 21.70
CA GLY A 294 3.05 4.38 20.28
C GLY A 294 3.07 2.99 19.65
N VAL A 295 3.68 2.00 20.30
CA VAL A 295 3.71 0.59 19.83
C VAL A 295 2.30 0.00 19.78
N ILE A 296 1.47 0.24 20.80
CA ILE A 296 0.06 -0.21 20.80
C ILE A 296 -0.72 0.43 19.65
N LEU A 297 -0.55 1.73 19.43
CA LEU A 297 -1.23 2.45 18.35
C LEU A 297 -0.76 1.99 16.97
N ALA A 298 0.54 1.79 16.78
CA ALA A 298 1.11 1.24 15.55
C ALA A 298 0.58 -0.17 15.29
N THR A 299 0.52 -1.03 16.32
CA THR A 299 -0.05 -2.38 16.22
C THR A 299 -1.53 -2.34 15.85
N ALA A 300 -2.29 -1.39 16.40
CA ALA A 300 -3.69 -1.21 16.02
C ALA A 300 -3.84 -0.74 14.56
N ALA A 301 -2.99 0.18 14.10
CA ALA A 301 -2.97 0.64 12.71
C ALA A 301 -2.62 -0.48 11.72
N THR A 302 -1.64 -1.32 12.05
CA THR A 302 -1.21 -2.45 11.20
C THR A 302 -2.22 -3.60 11.19
N VAL A 303 -2.92 -3.82 12.29
CA VAL A 303 -4.11 -4.68 12.34
C VAL A 303 -5.19 -4.18 11.37
N ILE A 304 -5.46 -2.87 11.34
CA ILE A 304 -6.45 -2.27 10.42
C ILE A 304 -5.99 -2.40 8.96
N ALA A 305 -4.72 -2.09 8.67
CA ALA A 305 -4.12 -2.28 7.34
C ALA A 305 -4.28 -3.74 6.85
N SER A 306 -3.97 -4.69 7.73
CA SER A 306 -4.11 -6.13 7.46
C SER A 306 -5.56 -6.55 7.23
N GLN A 307 -6.53 -5.94 7.92
CA GLN A 307 -7.94 -6.23 7.69
C GLN A 307 -8.41 -5.84 6.30
N ALA A 308 -7.97 -4.68 5.80
CA ALA A 308 -8.33 -4.19 4.47
C ALA A 308 -7.81 -5.15 3.39
N THR A 309 -6.54 -5.55 3.45
CA THR A 309 -5.94 -6.47 2.48
C THR A 309 -6.56 -7.87 2.53
N ILE A 310 -6.83 -8.42 3.72
CA ILE A 310 -7.53 -9.72 3.85
C ILE A 310 -8.95 -9.65 3.25
N SER A 311 -9.68 -8.56 3.49
CA SER A 311 -11.01 -8.35 2.91
C SER A 311 -10.95 -8.20 1.38
N GLY A 312 -9.91 -7.53 0.87
CA GLY A 312 -9.59 -7.45 -0.55
C GLY A 312 -9.35 -8.84 -1.16
N ALA A 313 -8.59 -9.70 -0.49
CA ALA A 313 -8.35 -11.07 -0.93
C ALA A 313 -9.64 -11.91 -1.01
N PHE A 314 -10.56 -11.74 -0.06
CA PHE A 314 -11.87 -12.39 -0.12
C PHE A 314 -12.69 -11.93 -1.32
N SER A 315 -12.70 -10.61 -1.58
CA SER A 315 -13.39 -10.00 -2.72
C SER A 315 -12.83 -10.49 -4.05
N MET A 316 -11.51 -10.56 -4.18
CA MET A 316 -10.83 -11.10 -5.36
C MET A 316 -11.13 -12.58 -5.56
N ALA A 317 -11.09 -13.39 -4.50
CA ALA A 317 -11.43 -14.81 -4.61
C ALA A 317 -12.88 -15.02 -5.07
N ARG A 318 -13.84 -14.23 -4.55
CA ARG A 318 -15.24 -14.26 -5.02
C ARG A 318 -15.34 -13.90 -6.51
N GLN A 319 -14.65 -12.84 -6.94
CA GLN A 319 -14.68 -12.40 -8.34
C GLN A 319 -14.02 -13.42 -9.28
N ALA A 320 -12.91 -14.03 -8.86
CA ALA A 320 -12.26 -15.10 -9.61
C ALA A 320 -13.18 -16.31 -9.81
N VAL A 321 -13.99 -16.68 -8.80
CA VAL A 321 -15.02 -17.73 -8.94
C VAL A 321 -16.12 -17.34 -9.93
N GLN A 322 -16.53 -16.07 -9.96
CA GLN A 322 -17.53 -15.58 -10.92
C GLN A 322 -17.01 -15.55 -12.37
N LEU A 323 -15.69 -15.51 -12.54
CA LEU A 323 -15.00 -15.55 -13.83
C LEU A 323 -14.58 -16.98 -14.23
N ASP A 324 -15.04 -18.01 -13.50
CA ASP A 324 -14.66 -19.42 -13.68
C ASP A 324 -13.14 -19.68 -13.61
N LEU A 325 -12.39 -18.80 -12.92
CA LEU A 325 -10.94 -18.96 -12.69
C LEU A 325 -10.62 -19.80 -11.45
N LEU A 326 -11.58 -19.94 -10.52
CA LEU A 326 -11.43 -20.75 -9.31
C LEU A 326 -12.64 -21.69 -9.15
N PRO A 327 -12.44 -22.88 -8.55
CA PRO A 327 -13.55 -23.76 -8.23
C PRO A 327 -14.53 -23.08 -7.26
N ARG A 328 -15.78 -23.55 -7.23
CA ARG A 328 -16.81 -23.00 -6.34
C ARG A 328 -16.39 -23.12 -4.87
N ILE A 329 -16.06 -22.00 -4.25
CA ILE A 329 -15.76 -21.90 -2.82
C ILE A 329 -16.95 -21.36 -2.04
N ARG A 330 -17.03 -21.73 -0.76
CA ARG A 330 -18.07 -21.22 0.15
C ARG A 330 -17.79 -19.75 0.50
N VAL A 331 -18.68 -18.87 0.06
CA VAL A 331 -18.67 -17.44 0.42
C VAL A 331 -19.78 -17.19 1.43
N LEU A 332 -19.42 -16.68 2.61
CA LEU A 332 -20.37 -16.31 3.66
C LEU A 332 -20.52 -14.79 3.66
N GLN A 333 -21.76 -14.29 3.58
CA GLN A 333 -22.00 -12.86 3.76
C GLN A 333 -21.97 -12.52 5.24
N THR A 334 -21.12 -11.57 5.62
CA THR A 334 -20.98 -11.13 7.02
C THR A 334 -21.78 -9.88 7.34
N SER A 335 -22.23 -9.14 6.32
CA SER A 335 -23.17 -8.02 6.45
C SER A 335 -24.36 -8.21 5.52
N ALA A 336 -25.54 -7.82 6.01
CA ALA A 336 -26.76 -7.79 5.20
C ALA A 336 -26.88 -6.50 4.36
N LEU A 337 -26.07 -5.48 4.67
CA LEU A 337 -26.17 -4.14 4.07
C LEU A 337 -25.01 -3.82 3.10
N GLU A 338 -23.85 -4.46 3.28
CA GLU A 338 -22.62 -4.15 2.54
C GLU A 338 -22.16 -5.35 1.71
N GLN A 339 -22.22 -5.24 0.37
CA GLN A 339 -21.90 -6.35 -0.53
C GLN A 339 -20.44 -6.79 -0.49
N GLY A 340 -19.51 -5.93 -0.03
CA GLY A 340 -18.08 -6.20 0.09
C GLY A 340 -17.67 -6.95 1.37
N GLN A 341 -18.54 -7.02 2.37
CA GLN A 341 -18.22 -7.67 3.65
C GLN A 341 -18.53 -9.17 3.59
N ILE A 342 -17.62 -9.92 2.98
CA ILE A 342 -17.67 -11.37 2.86
C ILE A 342 -16.59 -12.06 3.69
N TYR A 343 -16.87 -13.28 4.12
CA TYR A 343 -15.91 -14.17 4.74
C TYR A 343 -15.77 -15.44 3.90
N VAL A 344 -14.53 -15.75 3.51
CA VAL A 344 -14.19 -16.92 2.69
C VAL A 344 -13.26 -17.82 3.51
N PRO A 345 -13.78 -18.90 4.15
CA PRO A 345 -13.03 -19.67 5.13
C PRO A 345 -11.71 -20.27 4.59
N ILE A 346 -11.73 -20.79 3.37
CA ILE A 346 -10.54 -21.41 2.75
C ILE A 346 -9.44 -20.37 2.53
N VAL A 347 -9.80 -19.23 1.96
CA VAL A 347 -8.86 -18.12 1.72
C VAL A 347 -8.32 -17.60 3.04
N ASN A 348 -9.17 -17.45 4.07
CA ASN A 348 -8.75 -17.01 5.40
C ASN A 348 -7.65 -17.90 5.99
N TRP A 349 -7.85 -19.21 6.00
CA TRP A 349 -6.87 -20.15 6.55
C TRP A 349 -5.61 -20.26 5.69
N MET A 350 -5.76 -20.17 4.36
CA MET A 350 -4.61 -20.17 3.46
C MET A 350 -3.73 -18.93 3.67
N VAL A 351 -4.33 -17.74 3.73
CA VAL A 351 -3.61 -16.49 4.02
C VAL A 351 -3.00 -16.56 5.42
N PHE A 352 -3.72 -17.06 6.44
CA PHE A 352 -3.18 -17.23 7.80
C PHE A 352 -1.91 -18.08 7.82
N VAL A 353 -1.93 -19.25 7.19
CA VAL A 353 -0.77 -20.15 7.14
C VAL A 353 0.40 -19.50 6.40
N ALA A 354 0.14 -18.82 5.29
CA ALA A 354 1.16 -18.09 4.54
C ALA A 354 1.80 -16.98 5.39
N VAL A 355 0.98 -16.14 6.05
CA VAL A 355 1.44 -15.07 6.93
C VAL A 355 2.29 -15.61 8.08
N VAL A 356 1.84 -16.69 8.74
CA VAL A 356 2.62 -17.35 9.80
C VAL A 356 3.96 -17.85 9.25
N ALA A 357 3.97 -18.50 8.09
CA ALA A 357 5.19 -18.96 7.45
C ALA A 357 6.15 -17.80 7.13
N PHE A 358 5.65 -16.67 6.61
CA PHE A 358 6.46 -15.48 6.36
C PHE A 358 7.08 -14.92 7.63
N VAL A 359 6.28 -14.73 8.70
CA VAL A 359 6.78 -14.22 9.98
C VAL A 359 7.85 -15.14 10.57
N THR A 360 7.61 -16.46 10.59
CA THR A 360 8.59 -17.41 11.15
C THR A 360 9.80 -17.65 10.26
N GLY A 361 9.64 -17.52 8.93
CA GLY A 361 10.69 -17.80 7.95
C GLY A 361 11.66 -16.63 7.75
N PHE A 362 11.16 -15.39 7.78
CA PHE A 362 11.97 -14.19 7.61
C PHE A 362 12.41 -13.56 8.94
N GLY A 363 11.61 -13.66 10.00
CA GLY A 363 11.96 -13.21 11.34
C GLY A 363 11.93 -11.69 11.58
N SER A 364 12.26 -10.86 10.57
CA SER A 364 12.23 -9.39 10.66
C SER A 364 11.54 -8.72 9.47
N SER A 365 11.06 -7.50 9.68
CA SER A 365 10.40 -6.68 8.65
C SER A 365 11.34 -6.34 7.50
N SER A 366 12.59 -6.02 7.81
CA SER A 366 13.66 -5.73 6.84
C SER A 366 13.89 -6.89 5.87
N ALA A 367 13.95 -8.12 6.39
CA ALA A 367 14.12 -9.33 5.57
C ALA A 367 12.92 -9.55 4.64
N LEU A 368 11.71 -9.18 5.08
CA LEU A 368 10.47 -9.35 4.33
C LEU A 368 10.24 -8.25 3.28
N SER A 369 10.93 -7.09 3.41
CA SER A 369 10.75 -5.90 2.58
C SER A 369 10.95 -6.17 1.08
N GLY A 370 11.88 -7.07 0.74
CA GLY A 370 12.14 -7.48 -0.65
C GLY A 370 11.01 -8.29 -1.29
N ALA A 371 10.37 -9.18 -0.53
CA ALA A 371 9.22 -9.94 -1.02
C ALA A 371 8.00 -9.03 -1.21
N TYR A 372 7.77 -8.10 -0.27
CA TYR A 372 6.63 -7.18 -0.34
C TYR A 372 6.73 -6.24 -1.56
N GLY A 373 7.87 -5.58 -1.75
CA GLY A 373 8.06 -4.65 -2.87
C GLY A 373 7.87 -5.30 -4.25
N ALA A 374 8.32 -6.54 -4.43
CA ALA A 374 8.18 -7.29 -5.67
C ALA A 374 6.71 -7.63 -6.02
N ALA A 375 5.86 -7.91 -5.02
CA ALA A 375 4.45 -8.17 -5.25
C ALA A 375 3.72 -6.88 -5.71
N VAL A 376 3.89 -5.80 -4.95
CA VAL A 376 3.14 -4.55 -5.16
C VAL A 376 3.56 -3.86 -6.46
N VAL A 377 4.85 -3.89 -6.83
CA VAL A 377 5.33 -3.22 -8.05
C VAL A 377 4.72 -3.84 -9.32
N GLY A 378 4.52 -5.17 -9.33
CA GLY A 378 3.86 -5.86 -10.43
C GLY A 378 2.40 -5.42 -10.60
N THR A 379 1.67 -5.32 -9.49
CA THR A 379 0.29 -4.82 -9.43
C THR A 379 0.20 -3.38 -9.95
N MET A 380 1.12 -2.51 -9.52
CA MET A 380 1.17 -1.11 -9.93
C MET A 380 1.47 -0.94 -11.42
N LEU A 381 2.41 -1.73 -11.97
CA LEU A 381 2.75 -1.73 -13.39
C LEU A 381 1.54 -2.15 -14.25
N VAL A 382 0.89 -3.26 -13.88
CA VAL A 382 -0.32 -3.74 -14.57
C VAL A 382 -1.42 -2.67 -14.54
N THR A 383 -1.60 -2.01 -13.41
CA THR A 383 -2.59 -0.93 -13.25
C THR A 383 -2.34 0.21 -14.24
N THR A 384 -1.10 0.64 -14.41
CA THR A 384 -0.74 1.70 -15.37
C THR A 384 -1.05 1.30 -16.80
N VAL A 385 -0.67 0.07 -17.19
CA VAL A 385 -0.91 -0.41 -18.55
C VAL A 385 -2.41 -0.54 -18.83
N LEU A 386 -3.18 -1.15 -17.93
CA LEU A 386 -4.64 -1.26 -18.06
C LEU A 386 -5.32 0.11 -18.05
N GLY A 387 -4.87 1.04 -17.19
CA GLY A 387 -5.34 2.41 -17.16
C GLY A 387 -5.13 3.14 -18.49
N ALA A 388 -3.99 2.90 -19.15
CA ALA A 388 -3.71 3.48 -20.48
C ALA A 388 -4.72 2.98 -21.54
N PHE A 389 -5.08 1.68 -21.51
CA PHE A 389 -6.13 1.15 -22.38
C PHE A 389 -7.49 1.79 -22.10
N VAL A 390 -7.87 1.97 -20.84
CA VAL A 390 -9.12 2.64 -20.46
C VAL A 390 -9.13 4.09 -20.96
N ALA A 391 -8.03 4.84 -20.76
CA ALA A 391 -7.94 6.22 -21.22
C ALA A 391 -8.01 6.34 -22.76
N ALA A 392 -7.38 5.42 -23.47
CA ALA A 392 -7.37 5.39 -24.94
C ALA A 392 -8.71 4.96 -25.55
N THR A 393 -9.47 4.09 -24.89
CA THR A 393 -10.68 3.49 -25.47
C THR A 393 -11.98 4.05 -24.91
N GLN A 394 -12.06 4.34 -23.61
CA GLN A 394 -13.28 4.79 -22.94
C GLN A 394 -13.32 6.31 -22.74
N TRP A 395 -12.17 6.93 -22.44
CA TRP A 395 -12.13 8.37 -22.16
C TRP A 395 -11.93 9.23 -23.41
N ASN A 396 -11.75 8.62 -24.58
CA ASN A 396 -11.52 9.30 -25.86
C ASN A 396 -10.39 10.34 -25.80
N TRP A 397 -9.37 10.11 -24.98
CA TRP A 397 -8.22 11.01 -24.90
C TRP A 397 -7.40 10.94 -26.18
N MET A 398 -6.83 12.07 -26.58
CA MET A 398 -5.90 12.12 -27.70
C MET A 398 -4.72 11.18 -27.43
N LYS A 399 -4.28 10.42 -28.45
CA LYS A 399 -3.19 9.44 -28.30
C LYS A 399 -1.92 10.06 -27.71
N GLY A 400 -1.60 11.31 -28.05
CA GLY A 400 -0.47 12.04 -27.46
C GLY A 400 -0.64 12.35 -25.97
N ALA A 401 -1.86 12.66 -25.51
CA ALA A 401 -2.15 12.88 -24.10
C ALA A 401 -2.05 11.57 -23.29
N VAL A 402 -2.53 10.45 -23.86
CA VAL A 402 -2.35 9.13 -23.25
C VAL A 402 -0.87 8.76 -23.20
N ALA A 403 -0.16 8.88 -24.33
CA ALA A 403 1.26 8.51 -24.42
C ALA A 403 2.15 9.34 -23.50
N SER A 404 1.89 10.64 -23.34
CA SER A 404 2.66 11.48 -22.43
C SER A 404 2.40 11.15 -20.96
N LEU A 405 1.14 11.15 -20.52
CA LEU A 405 0.81 10.94 -19.10
C LEU A 405 1.09 9.50 -18.65
N PHE A 406 0.58 8.50 -19.39
CA PHE A 406 0.82 7.10 -19.04
C PHE A 406 2.25 6.66 -19.38
N GLY A 407 2.92 7.30 -20.35
CA GLY A 407 4.34 7.07 -20.60
C GLY A 407 5.21 7.51 -19.43
N LEU A 408 4.92 8.66 -18.82
CA LEU A 408 5.61 9.12 -17.60
C LEU A 408 5.36 8.16 -16.43
N MET A 409 4.11 7.74 -16.21
CA MET A 409 3.77 6.77 -15.16
C MET A 409 4.43 5.41 -15.39
N LEU A 410 4.46 4.95 -16.65
CA LEU A 410 5.08 3.68 -17.02
C LEU A 410 6.60 3.73 -16.86
N LEU A 411 7.23 4.86 -17.20
CA LEU A 411 8.65 5.08 -16.95
C LEU A 411 8.97 4.94 -15.46
N MET A 412 8.18 5.59 -14.61
CA MET A 412 8.36 5.52 -13.16
C MET A 412 8.16 4.11 -12.61
N ASP A 413 7.08 3.43 -13.00
CA ASP A 413 6.84 2.04 -12.60
C ASP A 413 7.98 1.13 -13.08
N THR A 414 8.51 1.33 -14.30
CA THR A 414 9.62 0.54 -14.83
C THR A 414 10.91 0.76 -14.01
N VAL A 415 11.16 1.99 -13.57
CA VAL A 415 12.28 2.30 -12.68
C VAL A 415 12.11 1.60 -11.32
N PHE A 416 10.91 1.57 -10.75
CA PHE A 416 10.64 0.80 -9.53
C PHE A 416 10.76 -0.71 -9.73
N VAL A 417 10.32 -1.24 -10.87
CA VAL A 417 10.52 -2.66 -11.23
C VAL A 417 12.01 -2.96 -11.28
N ALA A 418 12.80 -2.14 -11.98
CA ALA A 418 14.24 -2.30 -12.05
C ALA A 418 14.89 -2.27 -10.66
N GLY A 419 14.46 -1.37 -9.78
CA GLY A 419 14.93 -1.31 -8.40
C GLY A 419 14.59 -2.57 -7.60
N ASN A 420 13.35 -3.05 -7.68
CA ASN A 420 12.90 -4.25 -6.96
C ASN A 420 13.47 -5.55 -7.52
N LEU A 421 13.90 -5.59 -8.79
CA LEU A 421 14.59 -6.75 -9.35
C LEU A 421 15.90 -7.05 -8.60
N THR A 422 16.55 -6.05 -7.99
CA THR A 422 17.75 -6.27 -7.16
C THR A 422 17.45 -7.07 -5.89
N LYS A 423 16.19 -7.07 -5.42
CA LYS A 423 15.72 -7.79 -4.23
C LYS A 423 15.19 -9.20 -4.52
N VAL A 424 15.25 -9.66 -5.78
CA VAL A 424 14.83 -11.02 -6.16
C VAL A 424 15.58 -12.10 -5.37
N PRO A 425 16.93 -12.03 -5.20
CA PRO A 425 17.66 -13.03 -4.42
C PRO A 425 17.30 -13.05 -2.93
N THR A 426 16.87 -11.93 -2.36
CA THR A 426 16.59 -11.75 -0.94
C THR A 426 15.11 -11.90 -0.57
N GLY A 427 14.30 -12.49 -1.45
CA GLY A 427 12.89 -12.80 -1.17
C GLY A 427 11.91 -12.38 -2.27
N GLY A 428 12.31 -11.47 -3.17
CA GLY A 428 11.47 -11.03 -4.29
C GLY A 428 11.07 -12.15 -5.26
N TRP A 429 11.77 -13.29 -5.25
CA TRP A 429 11.39 -14.47 -6.02
C TRP A 429 10.06 -15.11 -5.56
N ILE A 430 9.66 -14.92 -4.29
CA ILE A 430 8.46 -15.55 -3.73
C ILE A 430 7.18 -15.08 -4.43
N PRO A 431 6.84 -13.78 -4.50
CA PRO A 431 5.64 -13.34 -5.21
C PRO A 431 5.69 -13.63 -6.71
N LEU A 432 6.88 -13.65 -7.32
CA LEU A 432 7.04 -14.02 -8.74
C LEU A 432 6.70 -15.49 -8.97
N THR A 433 7.18 -16.39 -8.11
CA THR A 433 6.89 -17.83 -8.20
C THR A 433 5.43 -18.13 -7.86
N LEU A 434 4.89 -17.54 -6.80
CA LEU A 434 3.47 -17.68 -6.44
C LEU A 434 2.56 -17.15 -7.56
N GLY A 435 2.88 -15.99 -8.12
CA GLY A 435 2.17 -15.43 -9.26
C GLY A 435 2.21 -16.36 -10.48
N ALA A 436 3.38 -16.91 -10.81
CA ALA A 436 3.54 -17.85 -11.92
C ALA A 436 2.76 -19.16 -11.70
N LEU A 437 2.72 -19.69 -10.47
CA LEU A 437 1.94 -20.88 -10.13
C LEU A 437 0.43 -20.63 -10.26
N LEU A 438 -0.05 -19.47 -9.82
CA LEU A 438 -1.45 -19.06 -9.99
C LEU A 438 -1.84 -18.89 -11.46
N PHE A 439 -0.88 -18.66 -12.35
CA PHE A 439 -1.11 -18.61 -13.79
C PHE A 439 -1.19 -19.97 -14.48
N MET A 440 -0.65 -21.03 -13.87
CA MET A 440 -0.62 -22.37 -14.44
C MET A 440 -1.88 -23.19 -14.12
N VAL A 441 -2.60 -22.80 -13.06
CA VAL A 441 -3.89 -23.38 -12.63
C VAL A 441 -5.01 -22.66 -13.36
#